data_AF-A0A143XTP9-F1
#
_entry.id   AF-A0A143XTP9-F1
#
_cell.length_a   1.000
_cell.length_b   1.000
_cell.length_c   1.000
_cell.angle_alpha   90.00
_cell.angle_beta   90.00
_cell.angle_gamma   90.00
#
_symmetry.space_group_name_H-M   'P 1'
#
loop_
_entity.id
_entity.type
_entity.pdbx_description
1 polymer ?
#
loop_
_entity_poly.entity_id
_entity_poly.type
_entity_poly.pdbx_seq_one_letter_code
_entity_poly.pdbx_strand_id
1 'polypeptide(L)'
;MAGNKNLAEDPYERLANAIILQAVADYRVALKKIKAHPKDRKAIDEALEIERFFRSGWYNQLTSVDGEYLIKRLQDEVRQSESIRGRKKSNRR
;
A
#
# COMPACT_ATOMS: atom_id res chain seq x y z
N MET A 1 -12.94 -30.63 5.92
CA MET A 1 -11.54 -30.32 6.32
C MET A 1 -11.02 -29.26 5.39
N ALA A 2 -11.10 -27.98 5.77
CA ALA A 2 -10.55 -26.89 4.97
C ALA A 2 -9.04 -26.92 5.12
N GLY A 3 -8.33 -27.31 4.06
CA GLY A 3 -6.88 -27.38 4.05
C GLY A 3 -6.28 -26.01 4.34
N ASN A 4 -5.63 -25.90 5.50
CA ASN A 4 -4.75 -24.79 5.83
C ASN A 4 -3.62 -24.76 4.78
N LYS A 5 -3.70 -23.83 3.83
CA LYS A 5 -2.62 -23.55 2.85
C LYS A 5 -1.43 -22.85 3.53
N ASN A 6 -0.88 -23.38 4.61
CA ASN A 6 0.13 -22.67 5.42
C ASN A 6 1.24 -23.60 5.92
N LEU A 7 1.94 -24.35 5.05
CA LEU A 7 3.06 -25.20 5.51
C LEU A 7 4.25 -25.34 4.53
N ALA A 8 4.38 -24.51 3.48
CA ALA A 8 5.48 -24.66 2.52
C ALA A 8 6.05 -23.35 1.91
N GLU A 9 5.82 -22.19 2.55
CA GLU A 9 6.55 -20.97 2.16
C GLU A 9 7.77 -20.81 3.06
N ASP A 10 8.92 -20.56 2.43
CA ASP A 10 10.20 -20.29 3.08
C ASP A 10 10.00 -19.22 4.18
N PRO A 11 10.50 -19.41 5.42
CA PRO A 11 10.35 -18.43 6.49
C PRO A 11 10.85 -17.03 6.10
N TYR A 12 11.86 -16.93 5.23
CA TYR A 12 12.36 -15.66 4.70
C TYR A 12 11.40 -15.05 3.68
N GLU A 13 10.77 -15.87 2.82
CA GLU A 13 9.74 -15.41 1.89
C GLU A 13 8.52 -14.88 2.64
N ARG A 14 8.08 -15.57 3.69
CA ARG A 14 6.98 -15.12 4.56
C ARG A 14 7.31 -13.78 5.23
N LEU A 15 8.54 -13.61 5.70
CA LEU A 15 9.00 -12.36 6.30
C LEU A 15 9.05 -11.23 5.27
N ALA A 16 9.59 -11.49 4.08
CA ALA A 16 9.64 -10.52 2.98
C ALA A 16 8.23 -10.06 2.59
N ASN A 17 7.31 -11.01 2.42
CA ASN A 17 5.90 -10.73 2.15
C ASN A 17 5.26 -9.89 3.26
N ALA A 18 5.52 -10.20 4.53
CA ALA A 18 4.98 -9.44 5.66
C ALA A 18 5.47 -7.98 5.68
N ILE A 19 6.77 -7.76 5.41
CA ILE A 19 7.36 -6.42 5.31
C ILE A 19 6.68 -5.62 4.20
N ILE A 20 6.53 -6.23 3.01
CA ILE A 20 5.92 -5.57 1.85
C ILE A 20 4.45 -5.24 2.12
N LEU A 21 3.68 -6.19 2.68
CA LEU A 21 2.26 -5.97 3.00
C LEU A 21 2.07 -4.85 4.02
N GLN A 22 2.96 -4.76 5.02
CA GLN A 22 2.93 -3.68 6.00
C GLN A 22 3.19 -2.31 5.33
N ALA A 23 4.24 -2.20 4.51
CA ALA A 23 4.54 -0.97 3.76
C ALA A 23 3.39 -0.54 2.84
N VAL A 24 2.71 -1.49 2.19
CA VAL A 24 1.51 -1.21 1.37
C VAL A 24 0.36 -0.67 2.21
N ALA A 25 0.14 -1.22 3.41
CA ALA A 25 -0.90 -0.73 4.31
C ALA A 25 -0.62 0.71 4.77
N ASP A 26 0.61 0.99 5.15
CA ASP A 26 1.05 2.31 5.61
C ASP A 26 0.95 3.34 4.48
N TYR A 27 1.35 2.96 3.25
CA TYR A 27 1.23 3.84 2.08
C TYR A 27 -0.22 4.21 1.76
N ARG A 28 -1.14 3.24 1.84
CA ARG A 28 -2.58 3.49 1.63
C ARG A 28 -3.14 4.47 2.67
N VAL A 29 -2.68 4.40 3.91
CA VAL A 29 -3.09 5.33 4.97
C VAL A 29 -2.52 6.72 4.71
N ALA A 30 -1.23 6.83 4.38
CA ALA A 30 -0.58 8.09 4.04
C ALA A 30 -1.26 8.77 2.84
N LEU A 31 -1.53 8.05 1.75
CA LEU A 31 -2.23 8.59 0.58
C LEU A 31 -3.64 9.11 0.90
N LYS A 32 -4.39 8.40 1.77
CA LYS A 32 -5.70 8.86 2.23
C LYS A 32 -5.59 10.14 3.06
N LYS A 33 -4.59 10.23 3.94
CA LYS A 33 -4.31 11.45 4.72
C LYS A 33 -3.95 12.62 3.82
N ILE A 34 -3.05 12.44 2.85
CA ILE A 34 -2.65 13.49 1.88
C ILE A 34 -3.87 13.98 1.10
N LYS A 35 -4.73 13.07 0.65
CA LYS A 35 -5.93 13.46 -0.11
C LYS A 35 -6.93 14.25 0.75
N ALA A 36 -7.09 13.90 2.02
CA ALA A 36 -7.94 14.63 2.97
C ALA A 36 -7.32 15.97 3.40
N HIS A 37 -5.99 16.00 3.56
CA HIS A 37 -5.21 17.14 4.03
C HIS A 37 -3.97 17.32 3.15
N PRO A 38 -4.09 17.98 1.98
CA PRO A 38 -2.98 18.11 1.02
C PRO A 38 -1.77 18.90 1.51
N LYS A 39 -1.89 19.57 2.66
CA LYS A 39 -0.82 20.36 3.29
C LYS A 39 -0.18 19.66 4.48
N ASP A 40 -0.60 18.43 4.81
CA ASP A 40 -0.01 17.66 5.90
C ASP A 40 1.36 17.12 5.47
N ARG A 41 2.41 17.87 5.84
CA ARG A 41 3.79 17.52 5.53
C ARG A 41 4.18 16.15 6.07
N LYS A 42 3.70 15.77 7.26
CA LYS A 42 4.04 14.47 7.85
C LYS A 42 3.53 13.31 7.00
N ALA A 43 2.29 13.42 6.50
CA ALA A 43 1.72 12.40 5.64
C ALA A 43 2.44 12.34 4.27
N ILE A 44 2.86 13.49 3.73
CA ILE A 44 3.64 13.57 2.50
C ILE A 44 5.02 12.92 2.69
N ASP A 45 5.73 13.27 3.75
CA ASP A 45 7.05 12.72 4.06
C ASP A 45 6.96 11.20 4.28
N GLU A 46 5.95 10.73 5.02
CA GLU A 46 5.66 9.29 5.22
C GLU A 46 5.44 8.57 3.88
N ALA A 47 4.65 9.15 2.97
CA ALA A 47 4.44 8.56 1.64
C ALA A 47 5.74 8.52 0.81
N LEU A 48 6.56 9.58 0.87
CA LEU A 48 7.82 9.66 0.14
C LEU A 48 8.85 8.63 0.64
N GLU A 49 8.96 8.42 1.94
CA GLU A 49 9.83 7.40 2.53
C GLU A 49 9.42 5.99 2.09
N ILE A 50 8.10 5.71 2.03
CA ILE A 50 7.61 4.42 1.56
C ILE A 50 7.85 4.24 0.05
N GLU A 51 7.70 5.28 -0.76
CA GLU A 51 8.06 5.23 -2.18
C GLU A 51 9.56 5.00 -2.39
N ARG A 52 10.43 5.61 -1.56
CA ARG A 52 11.87 5.34 -1.57
C ARG A 52 12.16 3.88 -1.23
N PHE A 53 11.45 3.30 -0.28
CA PHE A 53 11.55 1.87 0.02
C PHE A 53 11.20 1.02 -1.20
N PHE A 54 10.06 1.24 -1.85
CA PHE A 54 9.66 0.49 -3.05
C PHE A 54 10.62 0.65 -4.24
N ARG A 55 11.30 1.80 -4.34
CA ARG A 55 12.34 2.05 -5.37
C ARG A 55 13.73 1.55 -4.97
N SER A 56 13.90 1.08 -3.74
CA SER A 56 15.21 0.69 -3.22
C SER A 56 15.67 -0.66 -3.77
N GLY A 57 16.99 -0.83 -3.89
CA GLY A 57 17.56 -2.14 -4.23
C GLY A 57 17.24 -3.23 -3.20
N TRP A 58 16.96 -2.86 -1.95
CA TRP A 58 16.54 -3.81 -0.91
C TRP A 58 15.15 -4.39 -1.19
N TYR A 59 14.21 -3.58 -1.69
CA TYR A 59 12.89 -4.08 -2.10
C TYR A 59 13.01 -5.13 -3.22
N ASN A 60 13.90 -4.91 -4.20
CA ASN A 60 14.18 -5.87 -5.26
C ASN A 60 14.78 -7.20 -4.76
N GLN A 61 15.39 -7.21 -3.56
CA GLN A 61 15.85 -8.44 -2.92
C GLN A 61 14.71 -9.19 -2.21
N LEU A 62 13.70 -8.47 -1.74
CA LEU A 62 12.53 -9.05 -1.06
C LEU A 62 11.50 -9.60 -2.03
N THR A 63 11.38 -9.02 -3.23
CA THR A 63 10.39 -9.44 -4.23
C THR A 63 10.82 -9.10 -5.65
N SER A 64 10.32 -9.86 -6.63
CA SER A 64 10.49 -9.58 -8.05
C SER A 64 9.38 -8.67 -8.62
N VAL A 65 8.43 -8.23 -7.79
CA VAL A 65 7.39 -7.29 -8.20
C VAL A 65 8.01 -5.93 -8.48
N ASP A 66 7.60 -5.28 -9.57
CA ASP A 66 8.05 -3.92 -9.89
C ASP A 66 7.43 -2.89 -8.92
N GLY A 67 8.30 -2.19 -8.20
CA GLY A 67 7.93 -1.17 -7.21
C GLY A 67 7.23 0.04 -7.82
N GLU A 68 7.60 0.48 -9.03
CA GLU A 68 6.92 1.61 -9.70
C GLU A 68 5.50 1.23 -10.10
N TYR A 69 5.33 0.00 -10.60
CA TYR A 69 4.01 -0.53 -10.91
C TYR A 69 3.14 -0.61 -9.65
N LEU A 70 3.70 -1.06 -8.52
CA LEU A 70 2.99 -1.14 -7.25
C LEU A 70 2.54 0.24 -6.75
N ILE A 71 3.43 1.23 -6.77
CA ILE A 71 3.12 2.63 -6.38
C ILE A 71 1.94 3.15 -7.20
N LYS A 72 2.03 3.07 -8.53
CA LYS A 72 1.00 3.60 -9.44
C LYS A 72 -0.36 2.96 -9.19
N ARG A 73 -0.37 1.63 -9.02
CA ARG A 73 -1.60 0.88 -8.75
C ARG A 73 -2.24 1.28 -7.42
N LEU A 74 -1.45 1.51 -6.37
CA LEU A 74 -1.95 1.94 -5.06
C LEU A 74 -2.50 3.37 -5.09
N GLN A 75 -1.84 4.28 -5.80
CA GLN A 75 -2.33 5.64 -6.01
C GLN A 75 -3.69 5.62 -6.73
N ASP A 76 -3.82 4.84 -7.80
CA ASP A 76 -5.08 4.72 -8.54
C ASP A 76 -6.19 4.08 -7.69
N GLU A 77 -5.87 3.07 -6.88
CA GLU A 77 -6.82 2.45 -5.94
C GLU A 77 -7.39 3.46 -4.93
N VAL A 78 -6.53 4.31 -4.34
CA VAL A 78 -6.97 5.37 -3.39
C VAL A 78 -7.77 6.46 -4.11
N ARG A 79 -7.44 6.75 -5.38
CA ARG A 79 -8.23 7.66 -6.21
C ARG A 79 -9.65 7.12 -6.46
N GLN A 80 -9.78 5.84 -6.79
CA GLN A 80 -11.05 5.17 -7.13
C GLN A 80 -11.93 4.85 -5.91
N SER A 81 -11.35 4.29 -4.84
CA SER A 81 -12.11 3.84 -3.64
C SER A 81 -12.89 4.96 -2.94
N GLU A 82 -12.39 6.19 -3.01
CA GLU A 82 -13.05 7.37 -2.47
C GLU A 82 -14.19 7.90 -3.36
N SER A 83 -14.14 7.67 -4.68
CA SER A 83 -15.25 8.01 -5.60
C SER A 83 -16.52 7.24 -5.23
N ILE A 84 -16.36 5.97 -4.83
CA ILE A 84 -17.44 5.11 -4.35
C ILE A 84 -17.97 5.60 -2.98
N ARG A 85 -17.09 6.05 -2.08
CA ARG A 85 -17.49 6.61 -0.77
C ARG A 85 -18.21 7.96 -0.89
N GLY A 86 -17.78 8.84 -1.80
CA GLY A 86 -18.44 10.11 -2.09
C GLY A 86 -19.89 9.92 -2.56
N ARG A 87 -20.13 8.91 -3.42
CA ARG A 87 -21.48 8.57 -3.91
C ARG A 87 -22.42 8.08 -2.81
N LYS A 88 -21.92 7.37 -1.79
CA LYS A 88 -22.73 6.92 -0.64
C LYS A 88 -23.15 8.05 0.32
N LYS A 89 -22.38 9.13 0.45
CA LYS A 89 -22.76 10.28 1.30
C LYS A 89 -23.90 11.11 0.70
N SER A 90 -23.97 11.21 -0.63
CA SER A 90 -25.01 11.97 -1.33
C SER A 90 -26.37 11.28 -1.31
N ASN A 91 -26.42 9.95 -1.22
CA ASN A 91 -27.67 9.17 -1.25
C ASN A 91 -28.33 8.98 0.15
N ARG A 92 -27.97 9.83 1.11
CA ARG A 92 -28.55 9.89 2.47
C ARG A 92 -29.15 11.27 2.77
N ARG A 93 -29.32 12.11 1.75
CA ARG A 93 -30.02 13.40 1.84
C ARG A 93 -31.36 13.30 1.14
#